data_AF-A0A928T462-F1
#
_entry.id   AF-A0A928T462-F1
#
_cell.length_a   1.000
_cell.length_b   1.000
_cell.length_c   1.000
_cell.angle_alpha   90.00
_cell.angle_beta   90.00
_cell.angle_gamma   90.00
#
_symmetry.space_group_name_H-M   'P 1'
#
loop_
_entity.id
_entity.type
_entity.pdbx_description
1 polymer ?
#
loop_
_entity_poly.entity_id
_entity_poly.type
_entity_poly.pdbx_seq_one_letter_code
_entity_poly.pdbx_strand_id
1 'polypeptide(L)'
;MSDVRDRGGAAGAAPPGAAESSSKATASRQRDALDREVEAIGQAWAEARIDALKREGRPIAGGWPGTMSEARARVSGCTRTATRGVEPDRETMARRAYVVARARWLSRTAPDGDE
;
A
#
# COMPACT_ATOMS: atom_id res chain seq x y z
N MET A 1 4.88 -0.08 -71.37
CA MET A 1 6.19 -0.74 -71.43
C MET A 1 6.89 -0.46 -70.11
N SER A 2 7.16 -1.53 -69.34
CA SER A 2 8.18 -1.77 -68.29
C SER A 2 8.55 -0.63 -67.32
N ASP A 3 8.74 -0.81 -66.01
CA ASP A 3 9.54 -1.80 -65.26
C ASP A 3 9.26 -1.52 -63.75
N VAL A 4 8.59 -2.39 -62.97
CA VAL A 4 9.08 -3.42 -62.04
C VAL A 4 10.20 -3.02 -61.04
N ARG A 5 9.88 -3.18 -59.74
CA ARG A 5 10.72 -3.34 -58.51
C ARG A 5 11.46 -2.11 -57.94
N ASP A 6 11.35 -1.87 -56.64
CA ASP A 6 12.17 -2.55 -55.63
C ASP A 6 11.67 -2.37 -54.19
N ARG A 7 12.01 -3.37 -53.38
CA ARG A 7 11.71 -3.54 -51.95
C ARG A 7 12.35 -2.46 -51.08
N GLY A 8 11.72 -2.18 -49.94
CA GLY A 8 12.35 -1.39 -48.89
C GLY A 8 11.59 -1.41 -47.57
N GLY A 9 11.19 -2.61 -47.13
CA GLY A 9 10.68 -2.80 -45.78
C GLY A 9 11.82 -2.58 -44.78
N ALA A 10 11.74 -1.48 -44.03
CA ALA A 10 12.41 -1.33 -42.75
C ALA A 10 11.33 -1.36 -41.68
N ALA A 11 10.80 -2.56 -41.41
CA ALA A 11 10.19 -2.83 -40.12
C ALA A 11 11.33 -2.70 -39.10
N GLY A 12 11.41 -1.53 -38.46
CA GLY A 12 12.22 -1.33 -37.28
C GLY A 12 11.76 -2.31 -36.21
N ALA A 13 12.39 -3.47 -36.17
CA ALA A 13 12.31 -4.37 -35.03
C ALA A 13 12.92 -3.63 -33.85
N ALA A 14 12.07 -2.96 -33.08
CA ALA A 14 12.44 -2.47 -31.76
C ALA A 14 13.02 -3.63 -30.95
N PRO A 15 14.13 -3.43 -30.21
CA PRO A 15 14.71 -4.49 -29.41
C PRO A 15 13.69 -5.00 -28.37
N PRO A 16 13.48 -6.32 -28.23
CA PRO A 16 12.50 -6.88 -27.30
C PRO A 16 12.76 -6.57 -25.81
N GLY A 17 13.90 -5.98 -25.44
CA GLY A 17 14.26 -5.69 -24.05
C GLY A 17 13.68 -4.40 -23.43
N ALA A 18 13.12 -3.49 -24.23
CA ALA A 18 12.62 -2.20 -23.72
C ALA A 18 11.24 -2.31 -23.03
N ALA A 19 10.35 -3.17 -23.54
CA ALA A 19 9.00 -3.34 -23.00
C ALA A 19 9.00 -4.06 -21.63
N GLU A 20 9.88 -5.04 -21.43
CA GLU A 20 10.01 -5.76 -20.15
C GLU A 20 10.59 -4.88 -19.04
N SER A 21 11.60 -4.05 -19.37
CA SER A 21 12.22 -3.12 -18.42
C SER A 21 11.24 -2.03 -17.95
N SER A 22 10.41 -1.52 -18.85
CA SER A 22 9.41 -0.50 -18.53
C SER A 22 8.26 -1.07 -17.68
N SER A 23 7.83 -2.31 -17.94
CA SER A 23 6.79 -3.00 -17.18
C SER A 23 7.24 -3.31 -15.75
N LYS A 24 8.47 -3.80 -15.58
CA LYS A 24 9.06 -4.09 -14.27
C LYS A 24 9.24 -2.83 -13.41
N ALA A 25 9.68 -1.72 -14.00
CA ALA A 25 9.82 -0.44 -13.30
C ALA A 25 8.47 0.11 -12.81
N THR A 26 7.42 -0.05 -13.62
CA THR A 26 6.06 0.42 -13.28
C THR A 26 5.46 -0.44 -12.15
N ALA A 27 5.61 -1.76 -12.22
CA ALA A 27 5.16 -2.68 -11.16
C ALA A 27 5.88 -2.47 -9.82
N SER A 28 7.17 -2.07 -9.84
CA SER A 28 7.89 -1.70 -8.62
C SER A 28 7.34 -0.41 -8.01
N ARG A 29 7.16 0.66 -8.81
CA ARG A 29 6.58 1.92 -8.32
C ARG A 29 5.18 1.76 -7.76
N GLN A 30 4.37 0.91 -8.38
CA GLN A 30 3.02 0.59 -7.89
C GLN A 30 3.07 -0.10 -6.53
N ARG A 31 3.99 -1.05 -6.33
CA ARG A 31 4.20 -1.70 -5.03
C ARG A 31 4.66 -0.70 -3.97
N ASP A 32 5.61 0.18 -4.29
CA ASP A 32 6.07 1.22 -3.35
C ASP A 32 4.94 2.19 -2.97
N ALA A 33 4.07 2.54 -3.92
CA ALA A 33 2.92 3.39 -3.66
C ALA A 33 1.90 2.71 -2.74
N LEU A 34 1.58 1.43 -3.00
CA LEU A 34 0.70 0.62 -2.16
C LEU A 34 1.27 0.47 -0.74
N ASP A 35 2.57 0.27 -0.62
CA ASP A 35 3.25 0.14 0.67
C ASP A 35 3.13 1.41 1.51
N ARG A 36 3.38 2.58 0.90
CA ARG A 36 3.20 3.88 1.57
C ARG A 36 1.74 4.13 1.97
N GLU A 37 0.80 3.74 1.11
CA GLU A 37 -0.63 3.88 1.41
C GLU A 37 -1.03 3.00 2.60
N VAL A 38 -0.55 1.76 2.67
CA VAL A 38 -0.79 0.85 3.79
C VAL A 38 -0.20 1.38 5.10
N GLU A 39 1.01 1.94 5.05
CA GLU A 39 1.61 2.59 6.21
C GLU A 39 0.78 3.79 6.68
N ALA A 40 0.33 4.64 5.75
CA ALA A 40 -0.52 5.79 6.06
C ALA A 40 -1.86 5.35 6.70
N ILE A 41 -2.49 4.30 6.19
CA ILE A 41 -3.72 3.72 6.77
C ILE A 41 -3.46 3.26 8.21
N GLY A 42 -2.37 2.54 8.46
CA GLY A 42 -2.00 2.06 9.79
C GLY A 42 -1.76 3.22 10.78
N GLN A 43 -1.00 4.23 10.36
CA GLN A 43 -0.71 5.41 11.18
C GLN A 43 -1.98 6.20 11.52
N ALA A 44 -2.79 6.54 10.50
CA ALA A 44 -4.03 7.27 10.68
C ALA A 44 -5.02 6.52 11.58
N TRP A 45 -5.06 5.19 11.49
CA TRP A 45 -5.89 4.37 12.37
C TRP A 45 -5.47 4.49 13.84
N ALA A 46 -4.18 4.36 14.13
CA ALA A 46 -3.68 4.52 15.49
C ALA A 46 -3.94 5.94 16.03
N GLU A 47 -3.72 6.97 15.22
CA GLU A 47 -3.95 8.36 15.60
C GLU A 47 -5.41 8.64 15.89
N ALA A 48 -6.34 8.17 15.04
CA ALA A 48 -7.77 8.30 15.30
C ALA A 48 -8.22 7.65 16.62
N ARG A 49 -7.63 6.48 16.98
CA ARG A 49 -7.90 5.81 18.26
C ARG A 49 -7.34 6.60 19.44
N ILE A 50 -6.13 7.10 19.32
CA ILE A 50 -5.48 7.95 20.32
C ILE A 50 -6.30 9.22 20.55
N ASP A 51 -6.70 9.89 19.47
CA ASP A 51 -7.45 11.14 19.55
C ASP A 51 -8.86 10.93 20.12
N ALA A 52 -9.47 9.77 19.91
CA ALA A 52 -10.71 9.40 20.58
C ALA A 52 -10.53 9.32 22.10
N LEU A 53 -9.50 8.62 22.58
CA LEU A 53 -9.20 8.54 24.02
C LEU A 53 -8.85 9.89 24.63
N LYS A 54 -8.04 10.69 23.95
CA LYS A 54 -7.70 12.05 24.40
C LYS A 54 -8.94 12.92 24.55
N ARG A 55 -9.89 12.84 23.61
CA ARG A 55 -11.17 13.58 23.68
C ARG A 55 -12.04 13.10 24.83
N GLU A 56 -11.95 11.83 25.20
CA GLU A 56 -12.60 11.26 26.39
C GLU A 56 -11.85 11.57 27.69
N GLY A 57 -10.69 12.24 27.64
CA GLY A 57 -9.85 12.50 28.81
C GLY A 57 -9.18 11.24 29.38
N ARG A 58 -9.11 10.16 28.60
CA ARG A 58 -8.60 8.86 29.03
C ARG A 58 -7.14 8.70 28.64
N PRO A 59 -6.32 8.06 29.49
CA PRO A 59 -4.93 7.75 29.14
C PRO A 59 -4.87 6.70 28.03
N ILE A 60 -3.80 6.78 27.23
CA ILE A 60 -3.43 5.74 26.27
C ILE A 60 -2.61 4.70 27.06
N ALA A 61 -3.24 3.61 27.45
CA ALA A 61 -2.63 2.59 28.28
C ALA A 61 -2.88 1.18 27.72
N GLY A 62 -1.97 0.26 28.05
CA GLY A 62 -2.07 -1.15 27.70
C GLY A 62 -1.91 -1.45 26.20
N GLY A 63 -2.41 -2.63 25.81
CA GLY A 63 -2.27 -3.16 24.45
C GLY A 63 -3.08 -2.42 23.39
N TRP A 64 -2.76 -2.70 22.13
CA TRP A 64 -3.50 -2.17 20.98
C TRP A 64 -4.94 -2.73 20.94
N PRO A 65 -5.97 -1.88 20.90
CA PRO A 65 -7.38 -2.32 20.92
C PRO A 65 -7.92 -2.77 19.56
N GLY A 66 -7.18 -2.55 18.46
CA GLY A 66 -7.67 -2.87 17.12
C GLY A 66 -7.58 -4.36 16.78
N THR A 67 -8.40 -4.82 15.85
CA THR A 67 -8.44 -6.22 15.40
C THR A 67 -7.99 -6.41 13.94
N MET A 68 -7.61 -7.63 13.56
CA MET A 68 -7.33 -7.97 12.16
C MET A 68 -8.55 -7.78 11.25
N SER A 69 -9.76 -8.06 11.73
CA SER A 69 -10.99 -7.83 10.96
C SER A 69 -11.21 -6.35 10.65
N GLU A 70 -10.93 -5.47 11.61
CA GLU A 70 -10.95 -4.03 11.41
C GLU A 70 -9.88 -3.53 10.43
N ALA A 71 -8.70 -4.15 10.44
CA ALA A 71 -7.64 -3.85 9.48
C ALA A 71 -8.06 -4.19 8.05
N ARG A 72 -8.67 -5.37 7.85
CA ARG A 72 -9.21 -5.80 6.54
C ARG A 72 -10.28 -4.84 6.02
N ALA A 73 -11.19 -4.40 6.90
CA ALA A 73 -12.24 -3.45 6.53
C ALA A 73 -11.66 -2.11 6.05
N ARG A 74 -10.63 -1.61 6.76
CA ARG A 74 -9.95 -0.35 6.40
C ARG A 74 -9.23 -0.43 5.05
N VAL A 75 -8.45 -1.50 4.82
CA VAL A 75 -7.76 -1.72 3.53
C VAL A 75 -8.76 -1.90 2.39
N SER A 76 -9.87 -2.60 2.62
CA SER A 76 -10.92 -2.79 1.61
C SER A 76 -11.60 -1.46 1.23
N GLY A 77 -11.67 -0.50 2.15
CA GLY A 77 -12.20 0.84 1.88
C GLY A 77 -11.29 1.70 1.00
N CYS A 78 -9.96 1.57 1.15
CA CYS A 78 -8.97 2.37 0.41
C CYS A 78 -8.62 1.80 -0.97
N THR A 79 -8.59 0.46 -1.11
CA THR A 79 -8.14 -0.22 -2.34
C THR A 79 -9.12 -0.19 -3.51
N ARG A 80 -10.26 0.50 -3.40
CA ARG A 80 -11.26 0.61 -4.49
C ARG A 80 -10.71 1.30 -5.75
N THR A 81 -9.60 2.02 -5.64
CA THR A 81 -8.93 2.76 -6.71
C THR A 81 -7.78 1.99 -7.37
N ALA A 82 -7.47 0.76 -6.93
CA ALA A 82 -6.40 -0.03 -7.51
C ALA A 82 -6.69 -0.29 -9.00
N THR A 83 -5.86 0.32 -9.85
CA THR A 83 -5.90 0.25 -11.32
C THR A 83 -6.00 -1.18 -11.83
N ARG A 84 -6.87 -1.40 -12.83
CA ARG A 84 -7.07 -2.68 -13.53
C ARG A 84 -5.74 -3.35 -13.84
N GLY A 85 -5.49 -4.53 -13.25
CA GLY A 85 -4.42 -5.44 -13.69
C GLY A 85 -3.59 -6.09 -12.58
N VAL A 86 -3.56 -5.53 -11.37
CA VAL A 86 -2.89 -6.16 -10.20
C VAL A 86 -3.85 -6.07 -9.03
N GLU A 87 -4.47 -7.19 -8.66
CA GLU A 87 -5.20 -7.25 -7.40
C GLU A 87 -4.15 -7.26 -6.28
N PRO A 88 -4.07 -6.21 -5.46
CA PRO A 88 -3.08 -6.19 -4.38
C PRO A 88 -3.50 -7.23 -3.34
N ASP A 89 -2.53 -7.93 -2.74
CA ASP A 89 -2.80 -8.89 -1.67
C ASP A 89 -3.34 -8.17 -0.43
N ARG A 90 -4.67 -8.10 -0.36
CA ARG A 90 -5.40 -7.36 0.68
C ARG A 90 -5.13 -7.91 2.08
N GLU A 91 -4.85 -9.21 2.21
CA GLU A 91 -4.54 -9.81 3.51
C GLU A 91 -3.15 -9.37 3.97
N THR A 92 -2.15 -9.37 3.08
CA THR A 92 -0.82 -8.82 3.38
C THR A 92 -0.88 -7.34 3.72
N MET A 93 -1.64 -6.54 2.95
CA MET A 93 -1.86 -5.13 3.25
C MET A 93 -2.54 -4.93 4.62
N ALA A 94 -3.56 -5.73 4.95
CA ALA A 94 -4.25 -5.64 6.23
C ALA A 94 -3.33 -5.98 7.40
N ARG A 95 -2.50 -7.02 7.27
CA ARG A 95 -1.50 -7.39 8.28
C ARG A 95 -0.47 -6.27 8.49
N ARG A 96 0.03 -5.68 7.41
CA ARG A 96 0.97 -4.55 7.48
C ARG A 96 0.34 -3.33 8.15
N ALA A 97 -0.87 -2.94 7.73
CA ALA A 97 -1.61 -1.85 8.36
C ALA A 97 -1.81 -2.09 9.86
N TYR A 98 -2.17 -3.33 10.24
CA TYR A 98 -2.31 -3.73 11.65
C TYR A 98 -1.00 -3.60 12.44
N VAL A 99 0.12 -4.09 11.89
CA VAL A 99 1.44 -4.01 12.54
C VAL A 99 1.85 -2.56 12.72
N VAL A 100 1.70 -1.72 11.69
CA VAL A 100 2.01 -0.29 11.76
C VAL A 100 1.14 0.43 12.79
N ALA A 101 -0.17 0.17 12.79
CA ALA A 101 -1.09 0.77 13.75
C ALA A 101 -0.74 0.37 15.20
N ARG A 102 -0.50 -0.93 15.43
CA ARG A 102 -0.09 -1.44 16.74
C ARG A 102 1.24 -0.82 17.19
N ALA A 103 2.24 -0.76 16.32
CA ALA A 103 3.53 -0.14 16.65
C ALA A 103 3.36 1.34 17.02
N ARG A 104 2.59 2.08 16.22
CA ARG A 104 2.29 3.50 16.48
C ARG A 104 1.56 3.72 17.80
N TRP A 105 0.62 2.84 18.15
CA TRP A 105 -0.06 2.85 19.44
C TRP A 105 0.91 2.61 20.60
N LEU A 106 1.69 1.53 20.54
CA LEU A 106 2.65 1.18 21.61
C LEU A 106 3.76 2.22 21.78
N SER A 107 4.06 3.00 20.74
CA SER A 107 4.99 4.14 20.83
C SER A 107 4.40 5.34 21.60
N ARG A 108 3.08 5.32 21.86
CA ARG A 108 2.31 6.41 22.46
C ARG A 108 1.66 6.02 23.79
N THR A 109 1.61 4.73 24.10
CA THR A 109 1.27 4.25 25.43
C THR A 109 2.33 4.71 26.41
N ALA A 110 1.91 5.29 27.53
CA ALA A 110 2.84 5.46 28.64
C ALA A 110 3.39 4.06 29.03
N PRO A 111 4.66 3.96 29.46
CA PRO A 111 5.07 2.75 30.18
C PRO A 111 4.08 2.56 31.33
N ASP A 112 3.63 1.32 31.53
CA ASP A 112 2.79 0.99 32.68
C ASP A 112 3.55 1.50 33.92
N GLY A 113 3.07 2.60 34.49
CA GLY A 113 3.65 3.16 35.69
C GLY A 113 3.32 2.21 36.81
N ASP A 114 4.26 1.34 37.14
CA ASP A 114 4.29 0.63 38.42
C ASP A 114 4.36 1.70 39.53
N GLU A 115 3.20 2.05 40.11
CA GLU A 115 3.07 2.57 41.48
C GLU A 115 2.49 1.50 42.40
#